data_AF-A0A9X3TW01-F1
#
_entry.id   AF-A0A9X3TW01-F1
#
_cell.length_a   1.000
_cell.length_b   1.000
_cell.length_c   1.000
_cell.angle_alpha   90.00
_cell.angle_beta   90.00
_cell.angle_gamma   90.00
#
_symmetry.space_group_name_H-M   'P 1'
#
loop_
_entity.id
_entity.type
_entity.pdbx_description
1 polymer ?
#
loop_
_entity_poly.entity_id
_entity_poly.type
_entity_poly.pdbx_seq_one_letter_code
_entity_poly.pdbx_strand_id
1 'polypeptide(L)'
;MSSAMMWGVFALMALLALGLATLPLWRRPRAVAEADRLTVYGRQLAELEMETKRGLLTPEAAQAARLEIERRILRLNETAVVPNAGGKGLLAGAAVTAVAGAFGLYLWLGHPELPDHPAEVAGAMELKGTAAGEPTLNALLDRLIAYLDTNPDAMEGWEHLRRAALSVGRGADYAAALERGVRTRPENVDLRVLYAESLIFMGQGQVSPAARLALTQADALDPSHPALRYYTGLALLQDNRPAEAEALWQKLLDEAPEGAEWRGQIAEKIAEAQAAQGKSSAASAIAALPADQQTQQIRGMVEGLAAKLEAAPDDAGGWLRLGRAWRVLGEPAKAQVALARGRAIAEKAGDKALMADFAAEAENLAKP
;
A
#
# COMPACT_ATOMS: atom_id res chain seq x y z
N MET A 1 3.10 -18.92 -35.83
CA MET A 1 2.51 -19.15 -34.49
C MET A 1 2.84 -17.93 -33.67
N SER A 2 1.84 -17.27 -33.07
CA SER A 2 2.10 -16.16 -32.15
C SER A 2 3.03 -16.65 -31.03
N SER A 3 3.89 -15.77 -30.52
CA SER A 3 4.80 -16.07 -29.40
C SER A 3 4.05 -16.70 -28.23
N ALA A 4 2.85 -16.22 -27.92
CA ALA A 4 1.94 -16.80 -26.91
C ALA A 4 1.58 -18.28 -27.18
N MET A 5 1.38 -18.66 -28.44
CA MET A 5 1.03 -20.03 -28.83
C MET A 5 2.22 -20.99 -28.66
N MET A 6 3.45 -20.49 -28.80
CA MET A 6 4.67 -21.27 -28.56
C MET A 6 4.91 -21.51 -27.06
N TRP A 7 4.73 -20.48 -26.22
CA TRP A 7 4.83 -20.60 -24.75
C TRP A 7 3.77 -21.54 -24.17
N GLY A 8 2.55 -21.55 -24.72
CA GLY A 8 1.50 -22.49 -24.31
C GLY A 8 1.88 -23.97 -24.56
N VAL A 9 2.56 -24.26 -25.67
CA VAL A 9 3.05 -25.62 -25.97
C VAL A 9 4.14 -26.05 -24.99
N PHE A 10 5.07 -25.17 -24.65
CA PHE A 10 6.13 -25.48 -23.67
C PHE A 10 5.57 -25.70 -22.26
N ALA A 11 4.59 -24.91 -21.83
CA ALA A 11 3.92 -25.09 -20.54
C ALA A 11 3.16 -26.43 -20.47
N LEU A 12 2.46 -26.80 -21.54
CA LEU A 12 1.76 -28.09 -21.63
C LEU A 12 2.75 -29.27 -21.57
N MET A 13 3.86 -29.19 -22.31
CA MET A 13 4.89 -30.23 -22.28
C MET A 13 5.53 -30.37 -20.90
N ALA A 14 5.78 -29.26 -20.20
CA ALA A 14 6.34 -29.27 -18.85
C ALA A 14 5.39 -29.96 -17.85
N LEU A 15 4.10 -29.65 -17.90
CA LEU A 15 3.08 -30.30 -17.06
C LEU A 15 2.95 -31.79 -17.36
N LEU A 16 3.01 -32.18 -18.63
CA LEU A 16 2.90 -33.58 -19.07
C LEU A 16 4.13 -34.39 -18.63
N ALA A 17 5.33 -33.81 -18.72
CA ALA A 17 6.57 -34.41 -18.22
C ALA A 17 6.52 -34.59 -16.69
N LEU A 18 6.00 -33.60 -15.95
CA LEU A 18 5.88 -33.67 -14.49
C LEU A 18 4.84 -34.73 -14.04
N GLY A 19 3.73 -34.84 -14.78
CA GLY A 19 2.72 -35.87 -14.55
C GLY A 19 3.26 -37.29 -14.79
N LEU A 20 4.01 -37.50 -15.88
CA LEU A 20 4.68 -38.77 -16.16
C LEU A 20 5.76 -39.13 -15.13
N ALA A 21 6.51 -38.15 -14.65
CA ALA A 21 7.56 -38.35 -13.65
C ALA A 21 7.01 -38.74 -12.26
N THR A 22 5.78 -38.35 -11.94
CA THR A 22 5.13 -38.63 -10.64
C THR A 22 4.28 -39.92 -10.65
N LEU A 23 3.90 -40.41 -11.83
CA LEU A 23 3.20 -41.68 -12.06
C LEU A 23 3.83 -42.92 -11.36
N PRO A 24 5.16 -43.14 -11.36
CA PRO A 24 5.76 -44.29 -10.69
C PRO A 24 5.66 -44.23 -9.15
N LEU A 25 5.46 -43.04 -8.57
CA LEU A 25 5.32 -42.86 -7.11
C LEU A 25 3.94 -43.27 -6.60
N TRP A 26 2.94 -43.40 -7.48
CA TRP A 26 1.59 -43.85 -7.13
C TRP A 26 1.38 -45.35 -7.34
N ARG A 27 2.34 -46.04 -7.96
CA ARG A 27 2.27 -47.50 -8.11
C ARG A 27 2.75 -48.16 -6.81
N ARG A 28 1.80 -48.69 -6.02
CA ARG A 28 2.13 -49.55 -4.88
C ARG A 28 3.00 -50.73 -5.36
N PRO A 29 4.08 -51.12 -4.65
CA PRO A 29 4.78 -52.35 -4.96
C PRO A 29 3.81 -53.52 -4.75
N ARG A 30 3.48 -54.23 -5.84
CA ARG A 30 2.49 -55.31 -5.88
C ARG A 30 3.12 -56.55 -5.25
N ALA A 31 2.39 -57.23 -4.34
CA ALA A 31 2.75 -58.45 -3.60
C ALA A 31 3.10 -59.71 -4.46
N VAL A 32 3.36 -59.53 -5.76
CA VAL A 32 3.64 -60.59 -6.73
C VAL A 32 5.05 -61.16 -6.53
N ALA A 33 6.01 -60.36 -6.05
CA ALA A 33 7.40 -60.79 -5.85
C ALA A 33 7.58 -61.80 -4.70
N GLU A 34 6.66 -61.86 -3.75
CA GLU A 34 6.73 -62.74 -2.58
C GLU A 34 6.16 -64.13 -2.87
N ALA A 35 5.04 -64.17 -3.60
CA ALA A 35 4.46 -65.41 -4.12
C ALA A 35 5.43 -66.16 -5.05
N ASP A 36 6.13 -65.44 -5.95
CA ASP A 36 7.11 -66.05 -6.85
C ASP A 36 8.29 -66.68 -6.09
N ARG A 37 8.79 -66.05 -5.02
CA ARG A 37 9.92 -66.57 -4.25
C ARG A 37 9.60 -67.85 -3.49
N LEU A 38 8.40 -67.96 -2.93
CA LEU A 38 7.95 -69.19 -2.26
C LEU A 38 7.85 -70.37 -3.23
N THR A 39 7.42 -70.13 -4.47
CA THR A 39 7.40 -71.19 -5.50
C THR A 39 8.80 -71.67 -5.88
N VAL A 40 9.78 -70.77 -5.91
CA VAL A 40 11.19 -71.11 -6.18
C VAL A 40 11.78 -71.95 -5.05
N TYR A 41 11.56 -71.58 -3.78
CA TYR A 41 12.06 -72.40 -2.66
C TYR A 41 11.37 -73.77 -2.56
N GLY A 42 10.08 -73.86 -2.88
CA GLY A 42 9.37 -75.13 -2.97
C GLY A 42 9.98 -76.07 -4.03
N ARG A 43 10.39 -75.53 -5.18
CA ARG A 43 11.09 -76.31 -6.21
C ARG A 43 12.46 -76.78 -5.73
N GLN A 44 13.23 -75.93 -5.04
CA GLN A 44 14.55 -76.29 -4.50
C GLN A 44 14.47 -77.42 -3.46
N LEU A 45 13.43 -77.44 -2.62
CA LEU A 45 13.23 -78.54 -1.67
C LEU A 45 12.95 -79.87 -2.40
N ALA A 46 12.10 -79.84 -3.43
CA ALA A 46 11.75 -81.03 -4.20
C ALA A 46 12.96 -81.61 -4.97
N GLU A 47 13.82 -80.73 -5.50
CA GLU A 47 15.05 -81.12 -6.18
C GLU A 47 16.06 -81.77 -5.21
N LEU A 48 16.24 -81.19 -4.02
CA LEU A 48 17.07 -81.75 -2.96
C LEU A 48 16.60 -83.15 -2.52
N GLU A 49 15.28 -83.37 -2.41
CA GLU A 49 14.71 -84.69 -2.09
C GLU A 49 14.99 -85.72 -3.20
N MET A 50 14.93 -85.31 -4.47
CA MET A 50 15.26 -86.19 -5.59
C MET A 50 16.75 -86.56 -5.64
N GLU A 51 17.65 -85.61 -5.39
CA GLU A 51 19.10 -85.86 -5.37
C GLU A 51 19.51 -86.76 -4.20
N THR A 52 18.86 -86.62 -3.05
CA THR A 52 19.04 -87.50 -1.89
C THR A 52 18.59 -88.93 -2.21
N LYS A 53 17.43 -89.09 -2.86
CA LYS A 53 16.93 -90.41 -3.31
C LYS A 53 17.84 -91.07 -4.36
N ARG A 54 18.55 -90.27 -5.16
CA ARG A 54 19.53 -90.73 -6.16
C ARG A 54 20.90 -91.06 -5.54
N GLY A 55 21.08 -90.85 -4.24
CA GLY A 55 22.34 -91.14 -3.54
C GLY A 55 23.47 -90.16 -3.86
N LEU A 56 23.16 -89.00 -4.46
CA LEU A 56 24.15 -87.98 -4.82
C LEU A 56 24.55 -87.11 -3.62
N LEU A 57 23.77 -87.14 -2.53
CA LEU A 57 24.00 -86.41 -1.29
C LEU A 57 23.93 -87.36 -0.10
N THR A 58 24.80 -87.15 0.89
CA THR A 58 24.70 -87.86 2.17
C THR A 58 23.49 -87.35 2.97
N PRO A 59 22.86 -88.19 3.80
CA PRO A 59 21.66 -87.80 4.54
C PRO A 59 21.88 -86.61 5.49
N GLU A 60 23.09 -86.47 6.03
CA GLU A 60 23.45 -85.32 6.89
C GLU A 60 23.57 -84.02 6.09
N ALA A 61 24.15 -84.06 4.90
CA ALA A 61 24.27 -82.90 4.02
C ALA A 61 22.90 -82.46 3.49
N ALA A 62 22.02 -83.41 3.16
CA ALA A 62 20.65 -83.13 2.75
C ALA A 62 19.82 -82.46 3.87
N GLN A 63 19.96 -82.93 5.12
CA GLN A 63 19.28 -82.31 6.26
C GLN A 63 19.78 -80.89 6.53
N ALA A 64 21.09 -80.64 6.45
CA ALA A 64 21.65 -79.31 6.64
C ALA A 64 21.16 -78.31 5.58
N ALA A 65 21.14 -78.73 4.30
CA ALA A 65 20.65 -77.89 3.20
C ALA A 65 19.15 -77.56 3.33
N ARG A 66 18.32 -78.53 3.74
CA ARG A 66 16.89 -78.32 3.98
C ARG A 66 16.64 -77.29 5.08
N LEU A 67 17.36 -77.39 6.19
CA LEU A 67 17.21 -76.49 7.35
C LEU A 67 17.59 -75.04 7.00
N GLU A 68 18.55 -74.85 6.10
CA GLU A 68 18.91 -73.53 5.62
C GLU A 68 17.84 -72.92 4.69
N ILE A 69 17.24 -73.73 3.80
CA ILE A 69 16.14 -73.26 2.94
C ILE A 69 14.92 -72.89 3.80
N GLU A 70 14.56 -73.71 4.79
CA GLU A 70 13.46 -73.43 5.72
C GLU A 70 13.71 -72.14 6.52
N ARG A 71 14.94 -71.90 7.01
CA ARG A 71 15.31 -70.62 7.65
C ARG A 71 15.20 -69.43 6.70
N ARG A 72 15.56 -69.58 5.42
CA ARG A 72 15.42 -68.51 4.42
C ARG A 72 13.97 -68.20 4.11
N ILE A 73 13.08 -69.20 4.10
CA ILE A 73 11.63 -69.01 3.97
C ILE A 73 11.08 -68.24 5.18
N LEU A 74 11.47 -68.61 6.41
CA LEU A 74 11.02 -67.92 7.62
C LEU A 74 11.44 -66.44 7.66
N ARG A 75 12.61 -66.09 7.11
CA ARG A 75 13.10 -64.70 7.01
C ARG A 75 12.40 -63.85 5.95
N LEU A 76 11.64 -64.43 5.02
CA LEU A 76 10.83 -63.64 4.08
C LEU A 76 9.77 -62.81 4.83
N ASN A 77 9.24 -63.32 5.93
CA ASN A 77 8.22 -62.64 6.73
C ASN A 77 8.78 -61.56 7.67
N GLU A 78 10.07 -61.60 8.02
CA GLU A 78 10.71 -60.63 8.93
C GLU A 78 11.20 -59.35 8.23
N THR A 79 11.24 -59.30 6.89
CA THR A 79 11.73 -58.13 6.13
C THR A 79 10.62 -57.26 5.54
N ALA A 80 9.39 -57.39 6.00
CA ALA A 80 8.30 -56.47 5.67
C ALA A 80 8.31 -55.22 6.58
N VAL A 81 9.39 -54.44 6.57
CA VAL A 81 9.30 -53.04 7.00
C VAL A 81 8.73 -52.24 5.83
N VAL A 82 7.41 -52.01 5.85
CA VAL A 82 6.76 -51.13 4.87
C VAL A 82 7.23 -49.70 5.14
N PRO A 83 8.02 -49.05 4.26
CA PRO A 83 8.34 -47.65 4.44
C PRO A 83 7.06 -46.85 4.21
N ASN A 84 6.68 -45.99 5.15
CA ASN A 84 5.51 -45.12 5.03
C ASN A 84 5.71 -44.13 3.87
N ALA A 85 5.23 -44.50 2.67
CA ALA A 85 5.31 -43.68 1.46
C ALA A 85 4.17 -42.64 1.35
N GLY A 86 3.47 -42.32 2.45
CA GLY A 86 2.35 -41.37 2.45
C GLY A 86 2.76 -39.88 2.37
N GLY A 87 3.99 -39.52 2.76
CA GLY A 87 4.38 -38.11 2.88
C GLY A 87 4.91 -37.45 1.60
N LYS A 88 5.52 -38.21 0.69
CA LYS A 88 6.23 -37.64 -0.48
C LYS A 88 5.29 -37.31 -1.66
N GLY A 89 4.18 -38.05 -1.81
CA GLY A 89 3.17 -37.77 -2.84
C GLY A 89 2.36 -36.49 -2.58
N LEU A 90 2.14 -36.17 -1.30
CA LEU A 90 1.42 -34.96 -0.87
C LEU A 90 2.24 -33.69 -1.12
N LEU A 91 3.55 -33.74 -0.87
CA LEU A 91 4.47 -32.63 -1.16
C LEU A 91 4.66 -32.40 -2.67
N ALA A 92 4.73 -33.47 -3.47
CA ALA A 92 4.81 -33.35 -4.92
C ALA A 92 3.52 -32.74 -5.52
N GLY A 93 2.34 -33.18 -5.05
CA GLY A 93 1.05 -32.62 -5.48
C GLY A 93 0.89 -31.14 -5.11
N ALA A 94 1.34 -30.73 -3.92
CA ALA A 94 1.32 -29.33 -3.50
C ALA A 94 2.20 -28.44 -4.39
N ALA A 95 3.37 -28.92 -4.82
CA ALA A 95 4.27 -28.17 -5.71
C ALA A 95 3.65 -27.94 -7.10
N VAL A 96 2.99 -28.96 -7.69
CA VAL A 96 2.31 -28.81 -8.99
C VAL A 96 1.15 -27.82 -8.90
N THR A 97 0.34 -27.91 -7.85
CA THR A 97 -0.79 -27.00 -7.62
C THR A 97 -0.31 -25.56 -7.38
N ALA A 98 0.82 -25.37 -6.69
CA ALA A 98 1.40 -24.05 -6.48
C ALA A 98 1.90 -23.44 -7.80
N VAL A 99 2.58 -24.20 -8.66
CA VAL A 99 3.06 -23.71 -9.96
C VAL A 99 1.90 -23.43 -10.91
N ALA A 100 0.91 -24.32 -10.99
CA ALA A 100 -0.28 -24.11 -11.82
C ALA A 100 -1.12 -22.93 -11.30
N GLY A 101 -1.24 -22.78 -9.99
CA GLY A 101 -1.94 -21.66 -9.35
C GLY A 101 -1.22 -20.33 -9.60
N ALA A 102 0.10 -20.28 -9.48
CA ALA A 102 0.90 -19.10 -9.78
C ALA A 102 0.79 -18.70 -11.26
N PHE A 103 0.83 -19.68 -12.17
CA PHE A 103 0.65 -19.44 -13.60
C PHE A 103 -0.77 -18.93 -13.92
N GLY A 104 -1.80 -19.50 -13.30
CA GLY A 104 -3.18 -19.01 -13.42
C GLY A 104 -3.36 -17.60 -12.87
N LEU A 105 -2.75 -17.30 -11.71
CA LEU A 105 -2.76 -15.95 -11.13
C LEU A 105 -2.07 -14.95 -12.05
N TYR A 106 -0.95 -15.33 -12.69
CA TYR A 106 -0.24 -14.48 -13.63
C TYR A 106 -1.07 -14.20 -14.89
N LEU A 107 -1.84 -15.16 -15.39
CA LEU A 107 -2.77 -14.90 -16.49
C LEU A 107 -3.97 -14.03 -16.09
N TRP A 108 -4.34 -14.01 -14.80
CA TRP A 108 -5.48 -13.24 -14.31
C TRP A 108 -5.11 -11.80 -13.88
N LEU A 109 -3.96 -11.61 -13.23
CA LEU A 109 -3.46 -10.30 -12.79
C LEU A 109 -2.43 -9.68 -13.73
N GLY A 110 -1.71 -10.49 -14.50
CA GLY A 110 -0.66 -10.04 -15.39
C GLY A 110 -1.19 -9.58 -16.74
N HIS A 111 -0.38 -8.81 -17.45
CA HIS A 111 -0.67 -8.33 -18.81
C HIS A 111 0.26 -9.04 -19.81
N PRO A 112 -0.06 -10.26 -20.27
CA PRO A 112 0.77 -11.04 -21.20
C PRO A 112 0.88 -10.42 -22.60
N GLU A 113 0.14 -9.34 -22.85
CA GLU A 113 0.13 -8.60 -24.12
C GLU A 113 1.12 -7.44 -24.15
N LEU A 114 1.84 -7.17 -23.06
CA LEU A 114 2.89 -6.16 -23.06
C LEU A 114 4.02 -6.58 -24.03
N PRO A 115 4.43 -5.71 -24.96
CA PRO A 115 5.52 -6.01 -25.88
C PRO A 115 6.83 -6.25 -25.13
N ASP A 116 7.62 -7.24 -25.58
CA ASP A 116 8.98 -7.43 -25.07
C ASP A 116 9.79 -6.14 -25.26
N HIS A 117 10.32 -5.58 -24.17
CA HIS A 117 11.21 -4.43 -24.25
C HIS A 117 12.52 -4.84 -24.92
N PRO A 118 13.06 -4.05 -25.86
CA PRO A 118 14.32 -4.35 -26.52
C PRO A 118 15.45 -4.52 -25.50
N ALA A 119 16.29 -5.53 -25.72
CA ALA A 119 17.43 -5.90 -24.86
C ALA A 119 18.46 -4.76 -24.63
N GLU A 120 18.30 -3.61 -25.29
CA GLU A 120 19.07 -2.39 -25.04
C GLU A 120 18.81 -1.79 -23.65
N VAL A 121 17.62 -1.99 -23.07
CA VAL A 121 17.33 -1.57 -21.68
C VAL A 121 18.02 -2.51 -20.66
N ALA A 122 18.28 -3.77 -21.04
CA ALA A 122 19.04 -4.73 -20.24
C ALA A 122 20.56 -4.54 -20.38
N GLY A 123 21.05 -4.15 -21.56
CA GLY A 123 22.46 -3.89 -21.83
C GLY A 123 23.03 -2.65 -21.10
N ALA A 124 22.18 -1.70 -20.70
CA ALA A 124 22.58 -0.57 -19.87
C ALA A 124 22.90 -0.95 -18.40
N MET A 125 22.64 -2.21 -18.00
CA MET A 125 22.96 -2.74 -16.67
C MET A 125 24.38 -3.33 -16.56
N GLU A 126 25.08 -3.55 -17.67
CA GLU A 126 26.39 -4.22 -17.70
C GLU A 126 27.56 -3.29 -18.06
N LEU A 127 27.71 -2.14 -17.40
CA LEU A 127 28.99 -1.42 -17.42
C LEU A 127 29.40 -0.93 -16.02
N LYS A 128 30.22 -1.78 -15.38
CA LYS A 128 31.15 -1.53 -14.26
C LYS A 128 30.57 -0.96 -12.96
N GLY A 129 30.37 -1.87 -11.99
CA GLY A 129 30.58 -1.52 -10.58
C GLY A 129 29.73 -2.27 -9.56
N THR A 130 30.29 -3.37 -9.04
CA THR A 130 30.00 -4.01 -7.74
C THR A 130 28.69 -4.79 -7.53
N ALA A 131 28.86 -6.09 -7.26
CA ALA A 131 28.11 -6.96 -6.35
C ALA A 131 26.58 -7.12 -6.51
N ALA A 132 26.17 -8.38 -6.70
CA ALA A 132 24.92 -9.01 -6.26
C ALA A 132 23.82 -8.11 -5.64
N GLY A 133 22.74 -7.90 -6.39
CA GLY A 133 21.49 -7.31 -5.90
C GLY A 133 20.68 -6.70 -7.04
N GLU A 134 19.35 -6.84 -7.02
CA GLU A 134 18.47 -6.04 -7.88
C GLU A 134 18.80 -4.55 -7.73
N PRO A 135 18.71 -3.73 -8.80
CA PRO A 135 18.99 -2.31 -8.70
C PRO A 135 18.12 -1.70 -7.60
N THR A 136 18.77 -1.05 -6.62
CA THR A 136 18.03 -0.40 -5.54
C THR A 136 17.11 0.67 -6.12
N LEU A 137 15.96 0.90 -5.48
CA LEU A 137 15.01 1.94 -5.91
C LEU A 137 15.69 3.31 -6.05
N ASN A 138 16.70 3.61 -5.23
CA ASN A 138 17.51 4.83 -5.35
C ASN A 138 18.28 4.91 -6.67
N ALA A 139 18.92 3.82 -7.11
CA ALA A 139 19.63 3.80 -8.38
C ALA A 139 18.68 3.91 -9.58
N LEU A 140 17.47 3.34 -9.48
CA LEU A 140 16.43 3.50 -10.50
C LEU A 140 15.94 4.95 -10.58
N LEU A 141 15.74 5.61 -9.43
CA LEU A 141 15.38 7.02 -9.36
C LEU A 141 16.44 7.92 -10.01
N ASP A 142 17.72 7.68 -9.76
CA ASP A 142 18.80 8.48 -10.37
C ASP A 142 18.81 8.37 -11.90
N ARG A 143 18.56 7.17 -12.44
CA ARG A 143 18.42 6.95 -13.88
C ARG A 143 17.19 7.65 -14.44
N LEU A 144 16.06 7.60 -13.73
CA LEU A 144 14.84 8.28 -14.15
C LEU A 144 15.02 9.80 -14.17
N ILE A 145 15.69 10.37 -13.16
CA ILE A 145 16.03 11.80 -13.13
C ILE A 145 16.91 12.15 -14.33
N ALA A 146 17.98 11.40 -14.60
CA ALA A 146 18.86 11.65 -15.74
C ALA A 146 18.14 11.55 -17.10
N TYR A 147 17.21 10.60 -17.23
CA TYR A 147 16.36 10.48 -18.41
C TYR A 147 15.45 11.71 -18.57
N LEU A 148 14.80 12.16 -17.50
CA LEU A 148 13.90 13.32 -17.54
C LEU A 148 14.63 14.66 -17.73
N ASP A 149 15.89 14.77 -17.29
CA ASP A 149 16.74 15.92 -17.59
C ASP A 149 16.97 16.09 -19.11
N THR A 150 16.96 14.99 -19.88
CA THR A 150 17.10 15.01 -21.35
C THR A 150 15.77 14.91 -22.08
N ASN A 151 14.70 14.49 -21.39
CA ASN A 151 13.35 14.31 -21.93
C ASN A 151 12.32 15.05 -21.05
N PRO A 152 12.39 16.39 -20.95
CA PRO A 152 11.56 17.15 -20.01
C PRO A 152 10.05 17.05 -20.31
N ASP A 153 9.66 16.77 -21.56
CA ASP A 153 8.24 16.65 -21.94
C ASP A 153 7.60 15.30 -21.55
N ALA A 154 8.38 14.35 -21.02
CA ALA A 154 7.89 13.03 -20.64
C ALA A 154 7.11 13.09 -19.31
N MET A 155 5.89 13.63 -19.35
CA MET A 155 5.05 13.87 -18.16
C MET A 155 4.73 12.61 -17.35
N GLU A 156 4.52 11.47 -18.00
CA GLU A 156 4.34 10.19 -17.30
C GLU A 156 5.57 9.82 -16.45
N GLY A 157 6.77 10.12 -16.95
CA GLY A 157 8.01 9.86 -16.22
C GLY A 157 8.15 10.75 -14.98
N TRP A 158 7.73 12.02 -15.06
CA TRP A 158 7.68 12.91 -13.90
C TRP A 158 6.72 12.42 -12.82
N GLU A 159 5.58 11.85 -13.20
CA GLU A 159 4.61 11.27 -12.27
C GLU A 159 5.15 9.99 -11.61
N HIS A 160 5.82 9.13 -12.37
CA HIS A 160 6.52 7.97 -11.80
C HIS A 160 7.63 8.40 -10.84
N LEU A 161 8.38 9.44 -11.21
CA LEU A 161 9.41 10.02 -10.34
C LEU A 161 8.79 10.55 -9.05
N ARG A 162 7.67 11.28 -9.11
CA ARG A 162 6.94 11.78 -7.94
C ARG A 162 6.63 10.63 -6.97
N ARG A 163 5.92 9.60 -7.45
CA ARG A 163 5.50 8.47 -6.61
C ARG A 163 6.70 7.76 -5.97
N ALA A 164 7.70 7.45 -6.78
CA ALA A 164 8.87 6.71 -6.31
C ALA A 164 9.74 7.55 -5.36
N ALA A 165 10.02 8.80 -5.69
CA ALA A 165 10.84 9.69 -4.87
C ALA A 165 10.19 9.96 -3.51
N LEU A 166 8.87 10.18 -3.47
CA LEU A 166 8.14 10.38 -2.22
C LEU A 166 8.12 9.11 -1.35
N SER A 167 8.06 7.92 -1.95
CA SER A 167 8.05 6.64 -1.20
C SER A 167 9.34 6.37 -0.42
N VAL A 168 10.47 6.93 -0.86
CA VAL A 168 11.79 6.78 -0.22
C VAL A 168 12.32 8.07 0.41
N GLY A 169 11.48 9.09 0.54
CA GLY A 169 11.85 10.37 1.17
C GLY A 169 12.80 11.25 0.35
N ARG A 170 12.96 10.99 -0.96
CA ARG A 170 13.79 11.78 -1.89
C ARG A 170 13.03 12.94 -2.53
N GLY A 171 12.14 13.59 -1.77
CA GLY A 171 11.33 14.71 -2.27
C GLY A 171 12.17 15.93 -2.71
N ALA A 172 13.31 16.17 -2.07
CA ALA A 172 14.22 17.26 -2.43
C ALA A 172 14.86 17.05 -3.81
N ASP A 173 15.26 15.81 -4.13
CA ASP A 173 15.85 15.49 -5.45
C ASP A 173 14.81 15.61 -6.56
N TYR A 174 13.55 15.24 -6.28
CA TYR A 174 12.43 15.45 -7.19
C TYR A 174 12.20 16.94 -7.48
N ALA A 175 12.14 17.78 -6.45
CA ALA A 175 11.97 19.23 -6.63
C ALA A 175 13.13 19.85 -7.43
N ALA A 176 14.37 19.42 -7.17
CA ALA A 176 15.54 19.88 -7.91
C ALA A 176 15.54 19.44 -9.38
N ALA A 177 15.04 18.25 -9.69
CA ALA A 177 14.87 17.78 -11.06
C ALA A 177 13.79 18.61 -11.79
N LEU A 178 12.65 18.84 -11.15
CA LEU A 178 11.57 19.69 -11.69
C LEU A 178 12.05 21.12 -11.97
N GLU A 179 12.84 21.71 -11.07
CA GLU A 179 13.42 23.04 -11.29
C GLU A 179 14.24 23.10 -12.58
N ARG A 180 15.10 22.10 -12.83
CA ARG A 180 15.86 21.99 -14.08
C ARG A 180 14.95 21.79 -15.30
N GLY A 181 13.92 20.97 -15.16
CA GLY A 181 12.89 20.75 -16.18
C GLY A 181 12.21 22.06 -16.57
N VAL A 182 11.73 22.83 -15.59
CA VAL A 182 11.08 24.15 -15.79
C VAL A 182 12.05 25.17 -16.41
N ARG A 183 13.34 25.13 -16.06
CA ARG A 183 14.34 26.01 -16.68
C ARG A 183 14.58 25.68 -18.16
N THR A 184 14.48 24.41 -18.52
CA THR A 184 14.69 23.94 -19.90
C THR A 184 13.45 24.12 -20.75
N ARG A 185 12.26 23.94 -20.17
CA ARG A 185 10.94 24.09 -20.79
C ARG A 185 10.07 25.07 -20.00
N PRO A 186 10.38 26.37 -20.04
CA PRO A 186 9.64 27.38 -19.26
C PRO A 186 8.17 27.52 -19.67
N GLU A 187 7.80 27.15 -20.89
CA GLU A 187 6.44 27.18 -21.40
C GLU A 187 5.57 25.99 -20.95
N ASN A 188 6.17 24.94 -20.41
CA ASN A 188 5.44 23.75 -19.95
C ASN A 188 4.78 24.03 -18.58
N VAL A 189 3.45 24.20 -18.61
CA VAL A 189 2.64 24.53 -17.44
C VAL A 189 2.64 23.38 -16.43
N ASP A 190 2.47 22.14 -16.89
CA ASP A 190 2.38 20.97 -16.01
C ASP A 190 3.66 20.80 -15.16
N LEU A 191 4.84 20.95 -15.77
CA LEU A 191 6.11 20.90 -15.04
C LEU A 191 6.22 22.01 -13.99
N ARG A 192 5.75 23.21 -14.33
CA ARG A 192 5.81 24.36 -13.44
C ARG A 192 4.85 24.20 -12.26
N VAL A 193 3.66 23.63 -12.50
CA VAL A 193 2.70 23.29 -11.44
C VAL A 193 3.24 22.16 -10.56
N LEU A 194 3.81 21.10 -11.13
CA LEU A 194 4.48 20.03 -10.37
C LEU A 194 5.63 20.57 -9.52
N TYR A 195 6.40 21.54 -10.04
CA TYR A 195 7.44 22.22 -9.27
C TYR A 195 6.84 22.97 -8.07
N ALA A 196 5.80 23.78 -8.28
CA ALA A 196 5.11 24.47 -7.19
C ALA A 196 4.55 23.48 -6.15
N GLU A 197 3.89 22.41 -6.59
CA GLU A 197 3.38 21.33 -5.74
C GLU A 197 4.49 20.71 -4.90
N SER A 198 5.65 20.41 -5.50
CA SER A 198 6.78 19.80 -4.78
C SER A 198 7.29 20.71 -3.65
N LEU A 199 7.35 22.03 -3.89
CA LEU A 199 7.74 23.02 -2.88
C LEU A 199 6.71 23.13 -1.75
N ILE A 200 5.41 23.09 -2.09
CA ILE A 200 4.32 23.11 -1.11
C ILE A 200 4.35 21.85 -0.26
N PHE A 201 4.57 20.68 -0.88
CA PHE A 201 4.68 19.41 -0.19
C PHE A 201 5.86 19.41 0.81
N MET A 202 7.04 19.88 0.38
CA MET A 202 8.20 20.03 1.27
C MET A 202 7.94 21.03 2.40
N GLY A 203 7.15 22.07 2.14
CA GLY A 203 6.64 23.02 3.14
C GLY A 203 5.48 22.49 3.99
N GLN A 204 5.16 21.20 3.94
CA GLN A 204 4.04 20.57 4.66
C GLN A 204 2.69 21.27 4.42
N GLY A 205 2.44 21.62 3.15
CA GLY A 205 1.23 22.31 2.73
C GLY A 205 1.33 23.83 2.76
N GLN A 206 2.39 24.43 3.33
CA GLN A 206 2.61 25.87 3.30
C GLN A 206 3.04 26.35 1.91
N VAL A 207 2.37 27.37 1.39
CA VAL A 207 2.70 27.94 0.08
C VAL A 207 3.80 28.99 0.23
N SER A 208 5.05 28.53 0.08
CA SER A 208 6.26 29.37 0.17
C SER A 208 6.32 30.45 -0.93
N PRO A 209 7.16 31.50 -0.78
CA PRO A 209 7.33 32.52 -1.82
C PRO A 209 7.80 31.94 -3.16
N ALA A 210 8.65 30.91 -3.16
CA ALA A 210 9.10 30.23 -4.36
C ALA A 210 7.95 29.47 -5.04
N ALA A 211 7.11 28.78 -4.27
CA ALA A 211 5.92 28.10 -4.79
C ALA A 211 4.93 29.12 -5.39
N ARG A 212 4.69 30.24 -4.72
CA ARG A 212 3.84 31.33 -5.26
C ARG A 212 4.37 31.87 -6.57
N LEU A 213 5.68 32.11 -6.67
CA LEU A 213 6.28 32.57 -7.91
C LEU A 213 6.03 31.56 -9.05
N ALA A 214 6.21 30.26 -8.79
CA ALA A 214 5.95 29.22 -9.78
C ALA A 214 4.47 29.15 -10.19
N LEU A 215 3.53 29.25 -9.23
CA LEU A 215 2.08 29.32 -9.51
C LEU A 215 1.73 30.55 -10.35
N THR A 216 2.22 31.74 -9.99
CA THR A 216 1.97 32.98 -10.76
C THR A 216 2.51 32.88 -12.19
N GLN A 217 3.68 32.26 -12.37
CA GLN A 217 4.25 32.03 -13.70
C GLN A 217 3.46 31.01 -14.51
N ALA A 218 2.88 29.98 -13.86
CA ALA A 218 2.00 29.01 -14.51
C ALA A 218 0.66 29.65 -14.90
N ASP A 219 0.11 30.50 -14.03
CA ASP A 219 -1.13 31.25 -14.28
C ASP A 219 -1.03 32.16 -15.50
N ALA A 220 0.12 32.80 -15.72
CA ALA A 220 0.35 33.60 -16.91
C ALA A 220 0.34 32.80 -18.23
N LEU A 221 0.52 31.47 -18.17
CA LEU A 221 0.57 30.58 -19.33
C LEU A 221 -0.77 29.87 -19.57
N ASP A 222 -1.35 29.29 -18.52
CA ASP A 222 -2.66 28.65 -18.56
C ASP A 222 -3.41 28.83 -17.23
N PRO A 223 -4.25 29.87 -17.11
CA PRO A 223 -5.08 30.10 -15.93
C PRO A 223 -6.18 29.05 -15.72
N SER A 224 -6.40 28.16 -16.69
CA SER A 224 -7.45 27.13 -16.64
C SER A 224 -6.99 25.81 -16.01
N HIS A 225 -5.68 25.63 -15.83
CA HIS A 225 -5.10 24.41 -15.31
C HIS A 225 -5.69 24.02 -13.93
N PRO A 226 -6.29 22.83 -13.78
CA PRO A 226 -6.97 22.42 -12.54
C PRO A 226 -6.10 22.45 -11.27
N ALA A 227 -4.92 21.82 -11.32
CA ALA A 227 -4.03 21.76 -10.15
C ALA A 227 -3.45 23.15 -9.78
N LEU A 228 -3.14 24.02 -10.75
CA LEU A 228 -2.81 25.42 -10.50
C LEU A 228 -3.91 26.11 -9.69
N ARG A 229 -5.16 26.05 -10.14
CA ARG A 229 -6.30 26.68 -9.44
C ARG A 229 -6.48 26.13 -8.03
N TYR A 230 -6.25 24.83 -7.85
CA TYR A 230 -6.25 24.21 -6.53
C TYR A 230 -5.22 24.85 -5.59
N TYR A 231 -3.95 24.89 -6.01
CA TYR A 231 -2.86 25.42 -5.17
C TYR A 231 -2.91 26.95 -5.00
N THR A 232 -3.41 27.69 -5.98
CA THR A 232 -3.68 29.13 -5.84
C THR A 232 -4.78 29.39 -4.80
N GLY A 233 -5.85 28.59 -4.79
CA GLY A 233 -6.87 28.67 -3.74
C GLY A 233 -6.30 28.37 -2.35
N LEU A 234 -5.39 27.40 -2.23
CA LEU A 234 -4.71 27.10 -0.97
C LEU A 234 -3.88 28.29 -0.48
N ALA A 235 -3.16 28.93 -1.41
CA ALA A 235 -2.37 30.13 -1.12
C ALA A 235 -3.26 31.29 -0.63
N LEU A 236 -4.42 31.50 -1.27
CA LEU A 236 -5.41 32.50 -0.87
C LEU A 236 -5.97 32.23 0.53
N LEU A 237 -6.28 30.97 0.84
CA LEU A 237 -6.77 30.59 2.16
C LEU A 237 -5.73 30.87 3.25
N GLN A 238 -4.45 30.56 2.99
CA GLN A 238 -3.34 30.87 3.91
C GLN A 238 -3.08 32.36 4.08
N ASP A 239 -3.40 33.16 3.06
CA ASP A 239 -3.32 34.63 3.12
C ASP A 239 -4.53 35.29 3.81
N ASN A 240 -5.40 34.50 4.45
CA ASN A 240 -6.64 34.96 5.07
C ASN A 240 -7.58 35.64 4.05
N ARG A 241 -7.61 35.13 2.80
CA ARG A 241 -8.53 35.54 1.72
C ARG A 241 -9.50 34.39 1.34
N PRO A 242 -10.28 33.86 2.30
CA PRO A 242 -11.09 32.66 2.08
C PRO A 242 -12.24 32.86 1.07
N ALA A 243 -12.78 34.08 0.93
CA ALA A 243 -13.84 34.35 -0.04
C ALA A 243 -13.36 34.19 -1.50
N GLU A 244 -12.12 34.58 -1.79
CA GLU A 244 -11.52 34.43 -3.12
C GLU A 244 -11.13 32.97 -3.39
N ALA A 245 -10.64 32.26 -2.37
CA ALA A 245 -10.40 30.82 -2.45
C ALA A 245 -11.68 30.03 -2.74
N GLU A 246 -12.77 30.34 -2.02
CA GLU A 246 -14.09 29.74 -2.23
C GLU A 246 -14.56 29.96 -3.68
N ALA A 247 -14.53 31.19 -4.18
CA ALA A 247 -14.97 31.52 -5.53
C ALA A 247 -14.14 30.79 -6.61
N LEU A 248 -12.82 30.70 -6.42
CA LEU A 248 -11.92 30.01 -7.34
C LEU A 248 -12.19 28.49 -7.39
N TRP A 249 -12.32 27.86 -6.22
CA TRP A 249 -12.59 26.43 -6.13
C TRP A 249 -14.01 26.06 -6.58
N GLN A 250 -15.00 26.94 -6.34
CA GLN A 250 -16.35 26.74 -6.86
C GLN A 250 -16.34 26.71 -8.38
N LYS A 251 -15.68 27.69 -9.02
CA LYS A 251 -15.53 27.72 -10.48
C LYS A 251 -14.81 26.46 -11.01
N LEU A 252 -13.76 26.01 -10.32
CA LEU A 252 -13.07 24.76 -10.66
C LEU A 252 -14.01 23.55 -10.58
N LEU A 253 -14.87 23.47 -9.56
CA LEU A 253 -15.81 22.38 -9.37
C LEU A 253 -16.96 22.40 -10.39
N ASP A 254 -17.41 23.59 -10.78
CA ASP A 254 -18.46 23.79 -11.79
C ASP A 254 -17.98 23.38 -13.20
N GLU A 255 -16.70 23.63 -13.51
CA GLU A 255 -16.06 23.23 -14.78
C GLU A 255 -15.59 21.76 -14.78
N ALA A 256 -15.61 21.08 -13.63
CA ALA A 256 -15.13 19.71 -13.50
C ALA A 256 -16.07 18.68 -14.14
N PRO A 257 -15.56 17.63 -14.81
CA PRO A 257 -16.38 16.49 -15.24
C PRO A 257 -17.12 15.85 -14.05
N GLU A 258 -18.36 15.38 -14.25
CA GLU A 258 -19.19 14.84 -13.15
C GLU A 258 -18.56 13.62 -12.44
N GLY A 259 -17.76 12.81 -13.16
CA GLY A 259 -17.09 11.62 -12.64
C GLY A 259 -15.66 11.81 -12.11
N ALA A 260 -15.18 13.06 -12.00
CA ALA A 260 -13.81 13.29 -11.55
C ALA A 260 -13.63 12.97 -10.05
N GLU A 261 -12.72 12.05 -9.72
CA GLU A 261 -12.50 11.57 -8.33
C GLU A 261 -12.08 12.68 -7.36
N TRP A 262 -11.46 13.75 -7.87
CA TRP A 262 -10.99 14.88 -7.07
C TRP A 262 -12.10 15.88 -6.67
N ARG A 263 -13.32 15.77 -7.23
CA ARG A 263 -14.44 16.69 -6.90
C ARG A 263 -14.71 16.77 -5.40
N GLY A 264 -14.68 15.64 -4.70
CA GLY A 264 -14.89 15.59 -3.25
C GLY A 264 -13.86 16.40 -2.47
N GLN A 265 -12.58 16.31 -2.86
CA GLN A 265 -11.49 17.05 -2.23
C GLN A 265 -11.65 18.58 -2.43
N ILE A 266 -12.12 19.01 -3.61
CA ILE A 266 -12.41 20.43 -3.86
C ILE A 266 -13.61 20.90 -3.03
N ALA A 267 -14.68 20.09 -2.92
CA ALA A 267 -15.83 20.42 -2.09
C ALA A 267 -15.46 20.59 -0.61
N GLU A 268 -14.56 19.76 -0.09
CA GLU A 268 -14.02 19.90 1.27
C GLU A 268 -13.27 21.23 1.45
N LYS A 269 -12.46 21.64 0.46
CA LYS A 269 -11.75 22.93 0.48
C LYS A 269 -12.69 24.13 0.40
N ILE A 270 -13.77 24.03 -0.37
CA ILE A 270 -14.84 25.04 -0.39
C ILE A 270 -15.47 25.15 1.01
N ALA A 271 -15.80 24.02 1.64
CA ALA A 271 -16.37 24.01 2.99
C ALA A 271 -15.39 24.59 4.04
N GLU A 272 -14.09 24.31 3.93
CA GLU A 272 -13.04 24.90 4.76
C GLU A 272 -12.99 26.43 4.60
N ALA A 273 -13.01 26.94 3.37
CA ALA A 273 -13.06 28.37 3.08
C ALA A 273 -14.35 29.03 3.58
N GLN A 274 -15.50 28.36 3.47
CA GLN A 274 -16.76 28.84 4.03
C GLN A 274 -16.72 28.89 5.56
N ALA A 275 -16.17 27.86 6.20
CA ALA A 275 -16.00 27.84 7.65
C ALA A 275 -15.08 28.97 8.13
N ALA A 276 -13.98 29.25 7.42
CA ALA A 276 -13.09 30.38 7.70
C ALA A 276 -13.79 31.75 7.57
N GLN A 277 -14.85 31.83 6.76
CA GLN A 277 -15.71 33.02 6.65
C GLN A 277 -16.87 33.05 7.65
N GLY A 278 -17.03 32.02 8.49
CA GLY A 278 -18.20 31.86 9.35
C GLY A 278 -19.47 31.41 8.62
N LYS A 279 -19.37 31.02 7.34
CA LYS A 279 -20.46 30.54 6.46
C LYS A 279 -20.62 29.01 6.47
N SER A 280 -20.13 28.30 7.48
CA SER A 280 -20.26 26.83 7.57
C SER A 280 -21.70 26.38 7.30
N SER A 281 -21.91 25.31 6.54
CA SER A 281 -23.26 24.78 6.22
C SER A 281 -24.09 24.48 7.47
N ALA A 282 -23.45 24.06 8.56
CA ALA A 282 -24.09 23.92 9.87
C ALA A 282 -24.50 25.28 10.46
N ALA A 283 -23.64 26.30 10.35
CA ALA A 283 -23.96 27.65 10.78
C ALA A 283 -25.06 28.29 9.92
N SER A 284 -25.08 28.03 8.61
CA SER A 284 -26.14 28.47 7.70
C SER A 284 -27.47 27.75 7.94
N ALA A 285 -27.44 26.44 8.23
CA ALA A 285 -28.63 25.69 8.62
C ALA A 285 -29.20 26.20 9.95
N ILE A 286 -28.33 26.48 10.93
CA ILE A 286 -28.69 27.10 12.22
C ILE A 286 -29.22 28.53 12.01
N ALA A 287 -28.62 29.31 11.11
CA ALA A 287 -29.05 30.66 10.79
C ALA A 287 -30.38 30.73 10.00
N ALA A 288 -30.76 29.65 9.32
CA ALA A 288 -32.03 29.53 8.63
C ALA A 288 -33.20 29.15 9.56
N LEU A 289 -32.92 28.75 10.81
CA LEU A 289 -33.95 28.44 11.79
C LEU A 289 -34.60 29.72 12.36
N PRO A 290 -35.84 29.61 12.87
CA PRO A 290 -36.42 30.63 13.74
C PRO A 290 -35.47 31.00 14.89
N ALA A 291 -35.41 32.29 15.25
CA ALA A 291 -34.41 32.84 16.18
C ALA A 291 -34.38 32.14 17.56
N ASP A 292 -35.54 31.67 18.02
CA ASP A 292 -35.70 30.89 19.26
C ASP A 292 -35.08 29.49 19.14
N GLN A 293 -35.32 28.79 18.02
CA GLN A 293 -34.73 27.48 17.74
C GLN A 293 -33.23 27.58 17.46
N GLN A 294 -32.80 28.64 16.77
CA GLN A 294 -31.39 28.96 16.54
C GLN A 294 -30.65 29.10 17.87
N THR A 295 -31.19 29.90 18.80
CA THR A 295 -30.58 30.13 20.11
C THR A 295 -30.55 28.85 20.95
N GLN A 296 -31.60 28.01 20.90
CA GLN A 296 -31.63 26.72 21.59
C GLN A 296 -30.60 25.73 21.04
N GLN A 297 -30.44 25.63 19.71
CA GLN A 297 -29.42 24.77 19.12
C GLN A 297 -28.00 25.24 19.45
N ILE A 298 -27.71 26.55 19.32
CA ILE A 298 -26.40 27.09 19.68
C ILE A 298 -26.12 26.84 21.16
N ARG A 299 -27.11 27.06 22.05
CA ARG A 299 -26.98 26.77 23.47
C ARG A 299 -26.66 25.29 23.72
N GLY A 300 -27.36 24.37 23.07
CA GLY A 300 -27.09 22.93 23.18
C GLY A 300 -25.68 22.54 22.72
N MET A 301 -25.18 23.15 21.64
CA MET A 301 -23.79 22.93 21.18
C MET A 301 -22.76 23.43 22.19
N VAL A 302 -22.98 24.61 22.78
CA VAL A 302 -22.10 25.20 23.79
C VAL A 302 -22.14 24.39 25.10
N GLU A 303 -23.31 23.87 25.48
CA GLU A 303 -23.45 22.97 26.63
C GLU A 303 -22.73 21.63 26.42
N GLY A 304 -22.80 21.06 25.22
CA GLY A 304 -22.03 19.86 24.86
C GLY A 304 -20.52 20.10 24.92
N LEU A 305 -20.06 21.25 24.44
CA LEU A 305 -18.66 21.66 24.57
C LEU A 305 -18.25 21.81 26.05
N ALA A 306 -19.09 22.44 26.87
CA ALA A 306 -18.85 22.59 28.30
C ALA A 306 -18.71 21.21 28.99
N ALA A 307 -19.62 20.28 28.73
CA ALA A 307 -19.58 18.93 29.30
C ALA A 307 -18.31 18.17 28.88
N LYS A 308 -17.89 18.31 27.62
CA LYS A 308 -16.65 17.69 27.13
C LYS A 308 -15.41 18.27 27.83
N LEU A 309 -15.35 19.57 28.03
CA LEU A 309 -14.24 20.24 28.72
C LEU A 309 -14.23 19.92 30.21
N GLU A 310 -15.37 19.69 30.85
CA GLU A 310 -15.42 19.17 32.22
C GLU A 310 -14.84 17.74 32.32
N ALA A 311 -15.10 16.90 31.30
CA ALA A 311 -14.56 15.54 31.25
C ALA A 311 -13.07 15.49 30.91
N ALA A 312 -12.57 16.45 30.13
CA ALA A 312 -11.18 16.58 29.72
C ALA A 312 -10.69 18.03 29.95
N PRO A 313 -10.30 18.39 31.19
CA PRO A 313 -10.10 19.78 31.56
C PRO A 313 -8.82 20.41 31.01
N ASP A 314 -7.85 19.64 30.50
CA ASP A 314 -6.53 20.15 30.11
C ASP A 314 -6.48 20.93 28.77
N ASP A 315 -7.62 21.33 28.21
CA ASP A 315 -7.70 22.14 26.98
C ASP A 315 -7.96 23.62 27.28
N ALA A 316 -6.89 24.38 27.56
CA ALA A 316 -6.98 25.82 27.80
C ALA A 316 -7.62 26.58 26.62
N GLY A 317 -7.28 26.24 25.38
CA GLY A 317 -7.88 26.87 24.20
C GLY A 317 -9.38 26.56 24.06
N GLY A 318 -9.79 25.35 24.45
CA GLY A 318 -11.19 24.95 24.59
C GLY A 318 -11.96 25.81 25.57
N TRP A 319 -11.40 26.03 26.76
CA TRP A 319 -12.01 26.90 27.78
C TRP A 319 -12.14 28.37 27.33
N LEU A 320 -11.16 28.89 26.57
CA LEU A 320 -11.25 30.24 25.98
C LEU A 320 -12.41 30.35 24.98
N ARG A 321 -12.54 29.36 24.08
CA ARG A 321 -13.65 29.28 23.12
C ARG A 321 -15.00 29.17 23.83
N LEU A 322 -15.08 28.38 24.90
CA LEU A 322 -16.28 28.24 25.70
C LEU A 322 -16.68 29.56 26.38
N GLY A 323 -15.72 30.29 26.95
CA GLY A 323 -15.95 31.61 27.56
C GLY A 323 -16.51 32.62 26.56
N ARG A 324 -15.92 32.70 25.36
CA ARG A 324 -16.42 33.53 24.25
C ARG A 324 -17.85 33.18 23.86
N ALA A 325 -18.15 31.89 23.73
CA ALA A 325 -19.48 31.42 23.35
C ALA A 325 -20.55 31.79 24.39
N TRP A 326 -20.25 31.63 25.69
CA TRP A 326 -21.17 32.05 26.76
C TRP A 326 -21.40 33.55 26.81
N ARG A 327 -20.37 34.37 26.53
CA ARG A 327 -20.54 35.83 26.44
C ARG A 327 -21.49 36.20 25.30
N VAL A 328 -21.33 35.62 24.11
CA VAL A 328 -22.20 35.86 22.96
C VAL A 328 -23.65 35.43 23.25
N LEU A 329 -23.83 34.35 24.03
CA LEU A 329 -25.14 33.88 24.47
C LEU A 329 -25.77 34.68 25.62
N GLY A 330 -25.11 35.74 26.11
CA GLY A 330 -25.62 36.57 27.21
C GLY A 330 -25.54 35.88 28.58
N GLU A 331 -24.61 34.94 28.77
CA GLU A 331 -24.41 34.15 29.99
C GLU A 331 -23.06 34.52 30.67
N PRO A 332 -22.90 35.75 31.17
CA PRO A 332 -21.61 36.27 31.64
C PRO A 332 -21.05 35.49 32.83
N ALA A 333 -21.90 34.96 33.71
CA ALA A 333 -21.47 34.14 34.84
C ALA A 333 -20.79 32.83 34.37
N LYS A 334 -21.38 32.14 33.39
CA LYS A 334 -20.77 30.93 32.81
C LYS A 334 -19.49 31.26 32.05
N ALA A 335 -19.46 32.39 31.35
CA ALA A 335 -18.29 32.87 30.64
C ALA A 335 -17.12 33.12 31.60
N GLN A 336 -17.36 33.81 32.72
CA GLN A 336 -16.32 34.06 33.74
C GLN A 336 -15.74 32.77 34.31
N VAL A 337 -16.59 31.79 34.64
CA VAL A 337 -16.13 30.48 35.15
C VAL A 337 -15.26 29.76 34.13
N ALA A 338 -15.68 29.72 32.86
CA ALA A 338 -14.91 29.09 31.78
C ALA A 338 -13.55 29.77 31.57
N LEU A 339 -13.51 31.11 31.54
CA LEU A 339 -12.27 31.85 31.36
C LEU A 339 -11.32 31.69 32.56
N ALA A 340 -11.83 31.66 33.79
CA ALA A 340 -11.02 31.45 34.99
C ALA A 340 -10.34 30.07 34.97
N ARG A 341 -11.07 29.02 34.59
CA ARG A 341 -10.52 27.65 34.46
C ARG A 341 -9.46 27.57 33.37
N GLY A 342 -9.77 28.07 32.18
CA GLY A 342 -8.84 28.09 31.06
C GLY A 342 -7.54 28.85 31.37
N ARG A 343 -7.65 30.00 32.03
CA ARG A 343 -6.50 30.81 32.46
C ARG A 343 -5.59 30.04 33.42
N ALA A 344 -6.14 29.33 34.40
CA ALA A 344 -5.35 28.54 35.35
C ALA A 344 -4.54 27.44 34.64
N ILE A 345 -5.10 26.83 33.59
CA ILE A 345 -4.41 25.81 32.78
C ILE A 345 -3.31 26.46 31.93
N ALA A 346 -3.60 27.59 31.29
CA ALA A 346 -2.61 28.36 30.52
C ALA A 346 -1.43 28.82 31.38
N GLU A 347 -1.69 29.25 32.61
CA GLU A 347 -0.68 29.66 33.58
C GLU A 347 0.21 28.47 33.99
N LYS A 348 -0.38 27.31 34.28
CA LYS A 348 0.35 26.08 34.57
C LYS A 348 1.23 25.63 33.40
N ALA A 349 0.77 25.85 32.16
CA ALA A 349 1.52 25.54 30.94
C ALA A 349 2.57 26.60 30.57
N GLY A 350 2.57 27.77 31.21
CA GLY A 350 3.45 28.89 30.87
C GLY A 350 3.14 29.56 29.53
N ASP A 351 1.93 29.40 28.99
CA ASP A 351 1.52 29.93 27.70
C ASP A 351 1.14 31.42 27.81
N LYS A 352 2.13 32.29 27.58
CA LYS A 352 1.97 33.75 27.67
C LYS A 352 0.99 34.33 26.66
N ALA A 353 0.90 33.75 25.46
CA ALA A 353 0.00 34.24 24.42
C ALA A 353 -1.45 33.97 24.83
N LEU A 354 -1.72 32.74 25.28
CA LEU A 354 -3.07 32.36 25.69
C LEU A 354 -3.52 33.09 26.97
N MET A 355 -2.61 33.35 27.91
CA MET A 355 -2.91 34.19 29.08
C MET A 355 -3.31 35.62 28.70
N ALA A 356 -2.70 36.20 27.66
CA ALA A 356 -3.09 37.52 27.15
C ALA A 356 -4.49 37.49 26.54
N ASP A 357 -4.83 36.44 25.79
CA ASP A 357 -6.18 36.26 25.23
C ASP A 357 -7.25 36.14 26.33
N PHE A 358 -6.97 35.42 27.42
CA PHE A 358 -7.88 35.33 28.57
C PHE A 358 -8.07 36.69 29.26
N ALA A 359 -7.01 37.49 29.39
CA ALA A 359 -7.10 38.82 29.98
C ALA A 359 -7.96 39.77 29.13
N ALA A 360 -7.74 39.76 27.80
CA ALA A 360 -8.53 40.55 26.86
C ALA A 360 -10.02 40.15 26.89
N GLU A 361 -10.32 38.84 26.95
CA GLU A 361 -11.70 38.38 27.01
C GLU A 361 -12.38 38.73 28.34
N ALA A 362 -11.66 38.66 29.45
CA ALA A 362 -12.17 39.07 30.77
C ALA A 362 -12.48 40.58 30.82
N GLU A 363 -11.66 41.41 30.17
CA GLU A 363 -11.94 42.85 30.03
C GLU A 363 -13.20 43.10 29.19
N ASN A 364 -13.38 42.35 28.10
CA ASN A 364 -14.57 42.45 27.26
C ASN A 364 -15.86 42.02 27.99
N LEU A 365 -15.76 41.14 28.98
CA LEU A 365 -16.87 40.76 29.86
C LEU A 365 -17.25 41.82 30.90
N ALA A 366 -16.33 42.72 31.23
CA ALA A 366 -16.55 43.80 32.19
C ALA A 366 -17.13 45.07 31.54
N LYS A 367 -17.14 45.14 30.20
CA LYS A 367 -17.75 46.23 29.44
C LYS A 367 -19.28 46.03 29.40
N PRO A 368 -20.07 47.08 29.70
CA PRO A 368 -21.53 46.99 29.80
C PRO A 368 -22.22 46.72 28.46
#